data_AF-A0A966Y3Y2-F1
#
_entry.id   AF-A0A966Y3Y2-F1
#
_cell.length_a   1.000
_cell.length_b   1.000
_cell.length_c   1.000
_cell.angle_alpha   90.00
_cell.angle_beta   90.00
_cell.angle_gamma   90.00
#
_symmetry.space_group_name_H-M   'P 1'
#
loop_
_entity.id
_entity.type
_entity.pdbx_description
1 polymer ?
#
loop_
_entity_poly.entity_id
_entity_poly.type
_entity_poly.pdbx_seq_one_letter_code
_entity_poly.pdbx_strand_id
1 'polypeptide(L)'
;MKRLKNTEHHNLSIDEFDEINNPPPEVVDFDKILQKAMTRRNFMKGSFMLGTSAFVLGSGLSMLGTTEAEASFSGLINFKPIKSDTTDDITIPEGYSWDVVAKWGDPLFSNGKWFDHYTRGTGESQELAYGDNNDGMDTFYT
;
A
#
# COMPACT_ATOMS: atom_id res chain seq x y z
N MET A 1 -5.15 6.79 -71.21
CA MET A 1 -3.81 6.73 -71.86
C MET A 1 -3.47 8.12 -72.42
N LYS A 2 -2.81 8.99 -71.64
CA LYS A 2 -2.20 10.22 -72.14
C LYS A 2 -0.73 9.90 -72.39
N ARG A 3 -0.32 9.85 -73.66
CA ARG A 3 1.08 9.61 -74.03
C ARG A 3 1.87 10.88 -73.70
N LEU A 4 2.64 10.87 -72.62
CA LEU A 4 3.52 11.99 -72.26
C LEU A 4 4.64 12.09 -73.31
N LYS A 5 5.02 13.32 -73.65
CA LYS A 5 6.07 13.60 -74.63
C LYS A 5 7.42 13.21 -74.04
N ASN A 6 8.32 12.67 -74.87
CA ASN A 6 9.64 12.11 -74.54
C ASN A 6 10.66 13.06 -73.85
N THR A 7 10.22 14.22 -73.36
CA THR A 7 11.04 15.28 -72.76
C THR A 7 10.75 15.53 -71.27
N GLU A 8 9.72 14.88 -70.69
CA GLU A 8 9.29 15.13 -69.30
C GLU A 8 9.96 14.21 -68.26
N HIS A 9 10.64 13.14 -68.69
CA HIS A 9 11.26 12.18 -67.76
C HIS A 9 12.60 12.64 -67.16
N HIS A 10 13.16 13.76 -67.61
CA HIS A 10 14.51 14.20 -67.21
C HIS A 10 14.56 15.03 -65.92
N ASN A 11 13.40 15.43 -65.37
CA ASN A 11 13.32 16.29 -64.19
C ASN A 11 12.56 15.67 -63.01
N LEU A 12 12.21 14.38 -63.10
CA LEU A 12 11.53 13.67 -62.01
C LEU A 12 12.56 13.12 -61.04
N SER A 13 12.29 13.27 -59.74
CA SER A 13 13.02 12.51 -58.73
C SER A 13 12.80 11.01 -58.90
N ILE A 14 13.69 10.19 -58.36
CA ILE A 14 13.55 8.73 -58.39
C ILE A 14 12.19 8.31 -57.79
N ASP A 15 11.77 8.99 -56.71
CA ASP A 15 10.50 8.72 -56.03
C ASP A 15 9.30 9.10 -56.92
N GLU A 16 9.30 10.27 -57.57
CA GLU A 16 8.21 10.69 -58.46
C GLU A 16 8.12 9.82 -59.73
N PHE A 17 9.26 9.40 -60.28
CA PHE A 17 9.29 8.49 -61.41
C PHE A 17 8.77 7.10 -61.02
N ASP A 18 9.12 6.59 -59.84
CA ASP A 18 8.61 5.32 -59.34
C ASP A 18 7.11 5.42 -59.02
N GLU A 19 6.63 6.51 -58.44
CA GLU A 19 5.21 6.73 -58.12
C GLU A 19 4.33 6.79 -59.39
N ILE A 20 4.86 7.30 -60.51
CA ILE A 20 4.16 7.29 -61.81
C ILE A 20 4.12 5.89 -62.43
N ASN A 21 5.20 5.11 -62.32
CA ASN A 21 5.34 3.83 -63.02
C ASN A 21 4.89 2.62 -62.18
N ASN A 22 4.97 2.73 -60.87
CA ASN A 22 4.67 1.71 -59.88
C ASN A 22 4.06 2.36 -58.62
N PRO A 23 2.84 2.92 -58.73
CA PRO A 23 2.22 3.61 -57.61
C PRO A 23 2.07 2.65 -56.42
N PRO A 24 2.51 3.04 -55.21
CA PRO A 24 2.31 2.22 -54.03
C PRO A 24 0.81 2.08 -53.74
N PRO A 25 0.37 0.98 -53.10
CA PRO A 25 -0.99 0.89 -52.62
C PRO A 25 -1.29 2.02 -51.62
N GLU A 26 -2.51 2.56 -51.66
CA GLU A 26 -2.97 3.66 -50.79
C GLU A 26 -2.79 3.38 -49.30
N VAL A 27 -2.76 2.10 -48.91
CA VAL A 27 -2.52 1.63 -47.55
C VAL A 27 -1.43 0.58 -47.58
N VAL A 28 -0.33 0.82 -46.88
CA VAL A 28 0.72 -0.18 -46.70
C VAL A 28 0.49 -1.00 -45.42
N ASP A 29 1.11 -2.17 -45.32
CA ASP A 29 0.92 -3.03 -44.15
C ASP A 29 1.43 -2.40 -42.85
N PHE A 30 2.40 -1.48 -42.94
CA PHE A 30 2.84 -0.68 -41.81
C PHE A 30 1.71 0.21 -41.26
N ASP A 31 0.88 0.80 -42.13
CA ASP A 31 -0.27 1.63 -41.71
C ASP A 31 -1.29 0.81 -40.91
N LYS A 32 -1.52 -0.44 -41.33
CA LYS A 32 -2.41 -1.37 -40.61
C LYS A 32 -1.88 -1.68 -39.21
N ILE A 33 -0.57 -1.90 -39.08
CA ILE A 33 0.08 -2.17 -37.79
C ILE A 33 0.04 -0.92 -36.90
N LEU A 34 0.35 0.25 -37.46
CA LEU A 34 0.34 1.53 -36.78
C LEU A 34 -1.07 1.88 -36.27
N GLN A 35 -2.08 1.77 -37.14
CA GLN A 35 -3.47 2.02 -36.81
C GLN A 35 -3.95 1.07 -35.69
N LYS A 36 -3.58 -0.21 -35.76
CA LYS A 36 -3.90 -1.21 -34.72
C LYS A 36 -3.23 -0.88 -33.38
N ALA A 37 -1.97 -0.44 -33.39
CA ALA A 37 -1.25 -0.03 -32.18
C ALA A 37 -1.85 1.23 -31.55
N MET A 38 -2.17 2.25 -32.36
CA MET A 38 -2.81 3.48 -31.90
C MET A 38 -4.20 3.22 -31.30
N THR A 39 -5.00 2.35 -31.93
CA THR A 39 -6.35 2.00 -31.47
C THR A 39 -6.33 1.32 -30.09
N ARG A 40 -5.41 0.37 -29.88
CA ARG A 40 -5.22 -0.31 -28.58
C ARG A 40 -4.81 0.67 -27.48
N ARG A 41 -3.88 1.59 -27.77
CA ARG A 41 -3.43 2.60 -26.81
C ARG A 41 -4.55 3.56 -26.44
N ASN A 42 -5.34 4.00 -27.42
CA ASN A 42 -6.46 4.90 -27.17
C ASN A 42 -7.56 4.20 -26.35
N PHE A 43 -7.86 2.93 -26.64
CA PHE A 43 -8.77 2.13 -25.84
C PHE A 43 -8.30 1.93 -24.39
N MET A 44 -7.03 1.59 -24.18
CA MET A 44 -6.46 1.45 -22.83
C MET A 44 -6.46 2.77 -22.05
N LYS A 45 -6.10 3.89 -22.70
CA LYS A 45 -6.15 5.22 -22.09
C LYS A 45 -7.58 5.60 -21.70
N GLY A 46 -8.56 5.38 -22.60
CA GLY A 46 -9.97 5.64 -22.33
C GLY A 46 -10.51 4.80 -21.17
N SER A 47 -10.19 3.50 -21.16
CA SER A 47 -10.62 2.57 -20.11
C SER A 47 -10.00 2.92 -18.74
N PHE A 48 -8.71 3.29 -18.72
CA PHE A 48 -8.03 3.71 -17.50
C PHE A 48 -8.65 5.00 -16.92
N MET A 49 -8.91 6.02 -17.75
CA MET A 49 -9.53 7.27 -17.32
C MET A 49 -10.96 7.08 -16.79
N LEU A 50 -11.74 6.21 -17.42
CA LEU A 50 -13.08 5.85 -16.94
C LEU A 50 -13.00 5.06 -15.62
N GLY A 51 -12.07 4.12 -15.50
CA GLY A 51 -11.88 3.35 -14.27
C GLY A 51 -11.45 4.20 -13.08
N THR A 52 -10.50 5.12 -13.27
CA THR A 52 -10.04 6.02 -12.18
C THR A 52 -11.10 7.02 -11.76
N SER A 53 -11.85 7.61 -12.70
CA SER A 53 -12.94 8.52 -12.37
C SER A 53 -14.09 7.82 -11.65
N ALA A 54 -14.49 6.62 -12.09
CA ALA A 54 -15.49 5.81 -11.40
C ALA A 54 -15.04 5.42 -9.97
N PHE A 55 -13.77 5.07 -9.78
CA PHE A 55 -13.22 4.75 -8.46
C PHE A 55 -13.23 5.96 -7.50
N VAL A 56 -12.79 7.14 -7.98
CA VAL A 56 -12.76 8.37 -7.19
C VAL A 56 -14.17 8.84 -6.82
N LEU A 57 -15.11 8.82 -7.76
CA LEU A 57 -16.48 9.26 -7.52
C LEU A 57 -17.32 8.24 -6.74
N GLY A 58 -17.12 6.94 -6.97
CA GLY A 58 -17.91 5.88 -6.34
C GLY A 58 -17.42 5.47 -4.94
N SER A 59 -16.13 5.60 -4.67
CA SER A 59 -15.50 5.09 -3.43
C SER A 59 -14.58 6.11 -2.77
N GLY A 60 -13.93 6.98 -3.54
CA GLY A 60 -12.96 7.96 -3.02
C GLY A 60 -13.59 9.05 -2.13
N LEU A 61 -14.77 9.56 -2.48
CA LEU A 61 -15.45 10.57 -1.65
C LEU A 61 -15.90 10.01 -0.28
N SER A 62 -16.32 8.75 -0.24
CA SER A 62 -16.78 8.12 1.01
C SER A 62 -15.63 7.74 1.95
N MET A 63 -14.39 7.66 1.44
CA MET A 63 -13.17 7.41 2.23
C MET A 63 -12.47 8.68 2.71
N LEU A 64 -12.83 9.86 2.18
CA LEU A 64 -12.30 11.16 2.60
C LEU A 64 -13.04 11.73 3.83
N GLY A 65 -14.15 11.12 4.22
CA GLY A 65 -14.83 11.44 5.47
C GLY A 65 -14.20 10.66 6.63
N THR A 66 -13.67 11.37 7.64
CA THR A 66 -13.48 10.79 8.97
C THR A 66 -14.85 10.66 9.64
N THR A 67 -15.71 9.78 9.14
CA THR A 67 -16.83 9.30 9.95
C THR A 67 -16.21 8.47 11.07
N GLU A 68 -16.28 8.98 12.30
CA GLU A 68 -16.05 8.17 13.49
C GLU A 68 -16.93 6.92 13.34
N ALA A 69 -16.30 5.76 13.26
CA ALA A 69 -17.03 4.51 13.27
C ALA A 69 -17.66 4.39 14.67
N GLU A 70 -18.94 4.74 14.77
CA GLU A 70 -19.80 4.38 15.90
C GLU A 70 -19.85 2.85 15.93
N ALA A 71 -18.95 2.24 16.71
CA ALA A 71 -18.98 0.82 16.97
C ALA A 71 -20.31 0.52 17.67
N SER A 72 -21.27 -0.06 16.93
CA SER A 72 -22.48 -0.62 17.51
C SER A 72 -22.06 -1.81 18.36
N PHE A 73 -21.86 -1.58 19.66
CA PHE A 73 -21.41 -2.62 20.57
C PHE A 73 -22.55 -3.61 20.83
N SER A 74 -22.28 -4.89 20.55
CA SER A 74 -22.97 -5.97 21.25
C SER A 74 -22.76 -5.75 22.75
N GLY A 75 -23.79 -5.87 23.59
CA GLY A 75 -23.77 -5.54 25.03
C GLY A 75 -22.74 -6.25 25.92
N LEU A 76 -21.77 -6.95 25.34
CA LEU A 76 -20.59 -7.51 25.99
C LEU A 76 -19.52 -6.45 26.29
N ILE A 77 -19.51 -5.32 25.59
CA ILE A 77 -18.48 -4.28 25.76
C ILE A 77 -19.14 -3.01 26.24
N ASN A 78 -18.79 -2.63 27.47
CA ASN A 78 -19.49 -1.59 28.23
C ASN A 78 -18.55 -0.46 28.68
N PHE A 79 -17.49 -0.20 27.92
CA PHE A 79 -16.58 0.92 28.14
C PHE A 79 -16.58 1.85 26.92
N LYS A 80 -16.35 3.14 27.15
CA LYS A 80 -16.22 4.13 26.09
C LYS A 80 -14.90 3.90 25.32
N PRO A 81 -14.91 3.80 23.97
CA PRO A 81 -13.69 3.72 23.18
C PRO A 81 -12.71 4.85 23.50
N ILE A 82 -11.43 4.52 23.58
CA ILE A 82 -10.33 5.47 23.74
C ILE A 82 -9.61 5.69 22.41
N LYS A 83 -9.03 6.87 22.22
CA LYS A 83 -8.22 7.18 21.03
C LYS A 83 -6.83 6.56 21.16
N SER A 84 -6.23 6.18 20.04
CA SER A 84 -4.81 5.85 20.00
C SER A 84 -3.97 7.09 20.31
N ASP A 85 -2.89 6.91 21.06
CA ASP A 85 -1.90 7.94 21.33
C ASP A 85 -0.47 7.38 21.23
N THR A 86 0.53 8.24 21.44
CA THR A 86 1.96 7.89 21.39
C THR A 86 2.65 8.22 22.71
N THR A 87 1.90 8.23 23.80
CA THR A 87 2.45 8.49 25.13
C THR A 87 3.23 7.27 25.61
N ASP A 88 4.31 7.50 26.37
CA ASP A 88 5.06 6.44 27.05
C ASP A 88 4.39 6.11 28.39
N ASP A 89 3.10 5.78 28.33
CA ASP A 89 2.24 5.49 29.47
C ASP A 89 1.08 4.57 29.07
N ILE A 90 0.30 4.10 30.05
CA ILE A 90 -0.85 3.21 29.84
C ILE A 90 -2.14 4.03 29.87
N THR A 91 -2.72 4.27 28.70
CA THR A 91 -4.05 4.87 28.54
C THR A 91 -5.16 3.82 28.65
N ILE A 92 -6.10 3.99 29.59
CA ILE A 92 -7.22 3.07 29.85
C ILE A 92 -8.59 3.81 29.88
N PRO A 93 -9.73 3.11 29.73
CA PRO A 93 -11.05 3.73 29.82
C PRO A 93 -11.39 4.29 31.21
N GLU A 94 -12.34 5.22 31.27
CA GLU A 94 -12.86 5.77 32.53
C GLU A 94 -13.43 4.67 33.44
N GLY A 95 -13.13 4.74 34.74
CA GLY A 95 -13.58 3.77 35.74
C GLY A 95 -12.69 2.51 35.86
N TYR A 96 -11.61 2.41 35.08
CA TYR A 96 -10.63 1.33 35.17
C TYR A 96 -9.35 1.80 35.87
N SER A 97 -8.54 0.85 36.35
CA SER A 97 -7.21 1.07 36.93
C SER A 97 -6.23 0.00 36.46
N TRP A 98 -4.94 0.33 36.44
CA TRP A 98 -3.86 -0.61 36.18
C TRP A 98 -2.83 -0.57 37.32
N ASP A 99 -2.09 -1.66 37.51
CA ASP A 99 -0.97 -1.74 38.45
C ASP A 99 0.08 -2.73 37.91
N VAL A 100 1.32 -2.59 38.36
CA VAL A 100 2.41 -3.49 37.96
C VAL A 100 2.41 -4.73 38.83
N VAL A 101 2.24 -5.90 38.21
CA VAL A 101 2.23 -7.19 38.91
C VAL A 101 3.66 -7.74 39.09
N ALA A 102 4.49 -7.65 38.06
CA ALA A 102 5.90 -8.07 38.10
C ALA A 102 6.70 -7.30 37.03
N LYS A 103 7.98 -7.05 37.32
CA LYS A 103 8.95 -6.43 36.41
C LYS A 103 10.16 -7.33 36.26
N TRP A 104 10.85 -7.20 35.13
CA TRP A 104 12.17 -7.79 34.97
C TRP A 104 13.08 -7.44 36.17
N GLY A 105 13.66 -8.46 36.78
CA GLY A 105 14.58 -8.30 37.91
C GLY A 105 13.90 -8.27 39.29
N ASP A 106 12.58 -8.35 39.38
CA ASP A 106 11.90 -8.49 40.68
C ASP A 106 12.30 -9.83 41.34
N PRO A 107 12.70 -9.84 42.62
CA PRO A 107 13.13 -11.06 43.30
C PRO A 107 11.94 -12.00 43.54
N LEU A 108 12.05 -13.25 43.08
CA LEU A 108 11.01 -14.27 43.26
C LEU A 108 11.12 -15.02 44.60
N PHE A 109 12.30 -14.97 45.23
CA PHE A 109 12.62 -15.70 46.45
C PHE A 109 13.16 -14.77 47.53
N SER A 110 13.04 -15.17 48.80
CA SER A 110 13.46 -14.37 49.96
C SER A 110 14.96 -14.10 50.02
N ASN A 111 15.78 -14.93 49.37
CA ASN A 111 17.22 -14.76 49.20
C ASN A 111 17.61 -14.06 47.88
N GLY A 112 16.63 -13.69 47.06
CA GLY A 112 16.83 -12.89 45.85
C GLY A 112 17.28 -11.46 46.19
N LYS A 113 17.92 -10.80 45.22
CA LYS A 113 18.34 -9.39 45.34
C LYS A 113 17.45 -8.53 44.46
N TRP A 114 17.15 -7.33 44.92
CA TRP A 114 16.51 -6.31 44.09
C TRP A 114 17.39 -5.94 42.90
N PHE A 115 16.74 -5.65 41.78
CA PHE A 115 17.41 -5.28 40.53
C PHE A 115 18.25 -4.01 40.70
N ASP A 116 19.51 -4.06 40.22
CA ASP A 116 20.41 -2.91 40.20
C ASP A 116 20.41 -2.29 38.80
N HIS A 117 19.84 -1.09 38.66
CA HIS A 117 19.75 -0.41 37.37
C HIS A 117 21.11 0.06 36.80
N TYR A 118 22.17 0.14 37.60
CA TYR A 118 23.50 0.52 37.12
C TYR A 118 24.29 -0.69 36.59
N THR A 119 24.27 -1.80 37.33
CA THR A 119 25.08 -2.98 36.99
C THR A 119 24.31 -4.07 36.27
N ARG A 120 22.96 -4.07 36.37
CA ARG A 120 22.04 -5.14 35.95
C ARG A 120 22.22 -6.47 36.69
N GLY A 121 23.01 -6.46 37.77
CA GLY A 121 23.28 -7.66 38.58
C GLY A 121 24.25 -8.64 37.91
N THR A 122 24.20 -9.88 38.39
CA THR A 122 24.97 -11.03 37.86
C THR A 122 24.03 -12.13 37.38
N GLY A 123 24.57 -13.13 36.68
CA GLY A 123 23.79 -14.31 36.27
C GLY A 123 23.15 -15.01 37.47
N GLU A 124 23.88 -15.15 38.56
CA GLU A 124 23.39 -15.77 39.81
C GLU A 124 22.24 -14.98 40.44
N SER A 125 22.25 -13.64 40.35
CA SER A 125 21.09 -12.86 40.83
C SER A 125 19.89 -12.98 39.90
N GLN A 126 20.10 -13.10 38.59
CA GLN A 126 19.02 -13.23 37.61
C GLN A 126 18.31 -14.59 37.69
N GLU A 127 19.02 -15.65 38.07
CA GLU A 127 18.43 -16.99 38.33
C GLU A 127 17.36 -16.97 39.44
N LEU A 128 17.39 -15.97 40.32
CA LEU A 128 16.44 -15.81 41.43
C LEU A 128 15.42 -14.69 41.21
N ALA A 129 15.38 -14.11 40.01
CA ALA A 129 14.56 -12.96 39.67
C ALA A 129 13.60 -13.24 38.52
N TYR A 130 12.56 -12.41 38.40
CA TYR A 130 11.64 -12.44 37.29
C TYR A 130 12.38 -12.15 35.97
N GLY A 131 12.02 -12.91 34.92
CA GLY A 131 12.70 -12.88 33.63
C GLY A 131 12.50 -11.57 32.84
N ASP A 132 13.39 -11.33 31.88
CA ASP A 132 13.29 -10.22 30.93
C ASP A 132 12.33 -10.54 29.77
N ASN A 133 11.82 -9.50 29.11
CA ASN A 133 10.95 -9.58 27.92
C ASN A 133 9.83 -10.62 28.05
N ASN A 134 9.03 -10.51 29.12
CA ASN A 134 7.90 -11.40 29.36
C ASN A 134 6.93 -11.42 28.16
N ASP A 135 6.47 -12.61 27.80
CA ASP A 135 5.55 -12.87 26.68
C ASP A 135 4.39 -13.75 27.19
N GLY A 136 4.00 -14.80 26.46
CA GLY A 136 2.88 -15.68 26.78
C GLY A 136 2.87 -16.19 28.23
N MET A 137 1.69 -16.10 28.86
CA MET A 137 1.41 -16.54 30.22
C MET A 137 0.05 -17.22 30.31
N ASP A 138 -0.16 -18.01 31.36
CA ASP A 138 -1.44 -18.63 31.69
C ASP A 138 -1.72 -18.50 33.19
N THR A 139 -2.99 -18.54 33.57
CA THR A 139 -3.44 -18.43 34.96
C THR A 139 -4.08 -19.73 35.41
N PHE A 140 -3.51 -20.35 36.45
CA PHE A 140 -4.01 -21.59 37.02
C PHE A 140 -4.90 -21.28 38.22
N TYR A 141 -6.15 -21.74 38.18
CA TYR A 141 -7.07 -21.68 39.30
C TYR A 141 -7.27 -23.07 39.90
N THR A 142 -7.63 -23.11 41.18
CA THR A 142 -7.96 -24.35 41.91
C THR A 142 -9.46 -24.49 42.07
#